data_AF-A0AAD3TVP4-F1
#
_entry.id   AF-A0AAD3TVP4-F1
#
_cell.length_a   1.000
_cell.length_b   1.000
_cell.length_c   1.000
_cell.angle_alpha   90.00
_cell.angle_beta   90.00
_cell.angle_gamma   90.00
#
_symmetry.space_group_name_H-M   'P 1'
#
loop_
_entity.id
_entity.type
_entity.pdbx_description
1 polymer ?
#
loop_
_entity_poly.entity_id
_entity_poly.type
_entity_poly.pdbx_seq_one_letter_code
_entity_poly.pdbx_strand_id
1 'polypeptide(L)'
;MRVILFRTPAPGDTYVSALAEAGYSAASIPALGETLLPSELEGIIARGAGAWEAAIITSRRAAEAWVLAAESCSADLACDWSAIPVWSPGPAVQSVFLRSSLPDHLLLRPAPTAISAAALAPLILAAPPRPRSGGAESRPGYRPYLILTGDKTLPPPHRYAAPRRPHRRARAGVRDV
;
A
#
# COMPACT_ATOMS: atom_id res chain seq x y z
N MET A 1 16.29 -37.74 -2.18
CA MET A 1 14.84 -37.46 -2.28
C MET A 1 14.63 -36.22 -3.14
N ARG A 2 13.54 -36.14 -3.93
CA ARG A 2 13.26 -34.99 -4.82
C ARG A 2 12.32 -33.99 -4.13
N VAL A 3 12.61 -32.71 -4.26
CA VAL A 3 11.83 -31.58 -3.72
C VAL A 3 11.42 -30.67 -4.87
N ILE A 4 10.17 -30.22 -4.89
CA ILE A 4 9.65 -29.24 -5.86
C ILE A 4 9.32 -27.96 -5.11
N LEU A 5 9.85 -26.83 -5.56
CA LEU A 5 9.60 -25.52 -4.99
C LEU A 5 8.68 -24.71 -5.92
N PHE A 6 7.48 -24.37 -5.46
CA PHE A 6 6.55 -23.52 -6.21
C PHE A 6 6.88 -22.05 -5.96
N ARG A 7 7.88 -21.54 -6.67
CA ARG A 7 8.38 -20.16 -6.56
C ARG A 7 9.04 -19.74 -7.87
N THR A 8 9.08 -18.43 -8.10
CA THR A 8 9.91 -17.84 -9.15
C THR A 8 11.36 -17.77 -8.65
N PRO A 9 12.34 -18.44 -9.30
CA PRO A 9 13.75 -18.31 -8.95
C PRO A 9 14.18 -16.84 -9.03
N ALA A 10 14.95 -16.39 -8.05
CA ALA A 10 15.53 -15.05 -8.04
C ALA A 10 17.05 -15.14 -8.15
N PRO A 11 17.74 -14.15 -8.75
CA PRO A 11 19.19 -14.07 -8.68
C PRO A 11 19.66 -14.09 -7.21
N GLY A 12 20.63 -14.96 -6.90
CA GLY A 12 21.12 -15.15 -5.53
C GLY A 12 20.22 -16.00 -4.62
N ASP A 13 19.30 -16.78 -5.19
CA ASP A 13 18.48 -17.74 -4.45
C ASP A 13 19.31 -18.83 -3.76
N THR A 14 19.17 -18.96 -2.44
CA THR A 14 19.87 -19.95 -1.60
C THR A 14 19.07 -21.21 -1.31
N TYR A 15 17.78 -21.29 -1.70
CA TYR A 15 16.93 -22.43 -1.35
C TYR A 15 17.40 -23.72 -2.02
N VAL A 16 17.79 -23.65 -3.31
CA VAL A 16 18.26 -24.83 -4.05
C VAL A 16 19.59 -25.33 -3.50
N SER A 17 20.53 -24.42 -3.22
CA SER A 17 21.83 -24.79 -2.64
C SER A 17 21.68 -25.36 -1.23
N ALA A 18 20.88 -24.74 -0.37
CA ALA A 18 20.63 -25.24 0.99
C ALA A 18 19.98 -26.63 0.99
N LEU A 19 19.05 -26.91 0.07
CA LEU A 19 18.45 -28.24 -0.08
C LEU A 19 19.45 -29.27 -0.63
N ALA A 20 20.32 -28.86 -1.56
CA ALA A 20 21.37 -29.72 -2.08
C ALA A 20 22.39 -30.10 -1.00
N GLU A 21 22.81 -29.14 -0.16
CA GLU A 21 23.69 -29.37 1.00
C GLU A 21 23.09 -30.39 1.99
N ALA A 22 21.76 -30.43 2.11
CA ALA A 22 21.03 -31.39 2.93
C ALA A 22 20.72 -32.74 2.21
N GLY A 23 21.26 -32.98 1.01
CA GLY A 23 21.10 -34.23 0.26
C GLY A 23 19.79 -34.34 -0.55
N TYR A 24 19.07 -33.24 -0.75
CA TYR A 24 17.87 -33.18 -1.58
C TYR A 24 18.18 -32.71 -3.00
N SER A 25 17.44 -33.25 -3.97
CA SER A 25 17.43 -32.72 -5.34
C SER A 25 16.23 -31.79 -5.49
N ALA A 26 16.46 -30.47 -5.53
CA ALA A 26 15.42 -29.46 -5.61
C ALA A 26 15.24 -28.93 -7.04
N ALA A 27 13.99 -28.72 -7.45
CA ALA A 27 13.64 -28.04 -8.70
C ALA A 27 12.61 -26.94 -8.43
N SER A 28 12.86 -25.73 -8.92
CA SER A 28 11.93 -24.61 -8.81
C SER A 28 11.00 -24.57 -10.03
N ILE A 29 9.70 -24.46 -9.76
CA ILE A 29 8.66 -24.28 -10.77
C ILE A 29 7.98 -22.95 -10.47
N PRO A 30 8.06 -21.94 -11.37
CA PRO A 30 7.31 -20.71 -11.24
C PRO A 30 5.81 -21.02 -11.30
N ALA A 31 5.12 -20.88 -10.17
CA ALA A 31 3.69 -21.15 -10.07
C ALA A 31 2.83 -19.90 -10.30
N LEU A 32 3.42 -18.71 -10.13
CA LEU A 32 2.74 -17.43 -10.23
C LEU A 32 3.49 -16.53 -11.21
N GLY A 33 2.76 -15.99 -12.18
CA GLY A 33 3.21 -14.87 -13.00
C GLY A 33 2.97 -13.55 -12.26
N GLU A 34 3.82 -12.56 -12.52
CA GLU A 34 3.69 -11.23 -11.93
C GLU A 34 3.71 -10.20 -13.06
N THR A 35 2.84 -9.21 -12.98
CA THR A 35 2.82 -8.05 -13.88
C THR A 35 2.64 -6.81 -13.04
N LEU A 36 3.55 -5.85 -13.20
CA LEU A 36 3.45 -4.55 -12.55
C LEU A 36 2.61 -3.63 -13.42
N LEU A 37 1.73 -2.83 -12.80
CA LEU A 37 0.83 -1.89 -13.47
C LEU A 37 1.15 -0.44 -13.07
N PRO A 38 2.34 0.10 -13.42
CA PRO A 38 2.77 1.43 -12.98
C PRO A 38 1.88 2.55 -13.53
N SER A 39 1.32 2.39 -14.74
CA SER A 39 0.46 3.39 -15.38
C SER A 39 -0.82 3.71 -14.58
N GLU A 40 -1.32 2.76 -13.78
CA GLU A 40 -2.46 3.00 -12.89
C GLU A 40 -2.11 3.91 -11.69
N LEU A 41 -0.82 3.97 -11.33
CA LEU A 41 -0.31 4.77 -10.22
C LEU A 41 0.08 6.18 -10.65
N GLU A 42 0.50 6.38 -11.90
CA GLU A 42 0.94 7.69 -12.42
C GLU A 42 -0.11 8.79 -12.15
N GLY A 43 -1.38 8.52 -12.44
CA GLY A 43 -2.46 9.47 -12.16
C GLY A 43 -2.68 9.76 -10.68
N ILE A 44 -2.40 8.79 -9.79
CA ILE A 44 -2.45 9.00 -8.33
C ILE A 44 -1.29 9.88 -7.89
N ILE A 45 -0.08 9.58 -8.37
CA ILE A 45 1.15 10.32 -8.05
C ILE A 45 1.02 11.77 -8.53
N ALA A 46 0.52 11.98 -9.75
CA ALA A 46 0.31 13.30 -10.34
C ALA A 46 -0.71 14.18 -9.60
N ARG A 47 -1.75 13.59 -9.00
CA ARG A 47 -2.69 14.34 -8.13
C ARG A 47 -2.06 14.77 -6.80
N GLY A 48 -0.95 14.15 -6.41
CA GLY A 48 -0.17 14.51 -5.25
C GLY A 48 -0.65 13.94 -3.92
N ALA A 49 0.25 14.05 -2.95
CA ALA A 49 0.11 13.54 -1.59
C ALA A 49 -1.03 14.16 -0.76
N GLY A 50 -1.53 15.33 -1.16
CA GLY A 50 -2.54 16.08 -0.41
C GLY A 50 -3.83 15.30 -0.14
N ALA A 51 -4.20 14.39 -1.02
CA ALA A 51 -5.42 13.59 -0.86
C ALA A 51 -5.30 12.47 0.19
N TRP A 52 -4.09 12.13 0.63
CA TRP A 52 -3.83 10.88 1.34
C TRP A 52 -3.37 11.11 2.77
N GLU A 53 -3.80 10.22 3.67
CA GLU A 53 -3.37 10.18 5.06
C GLU A 53 -2.00 9.53 5.17
N ALA A 54 -1.91 8.33 4.59
CA ALA A 54 -0.77 7.46 4.58
C ALA A 54 -0.86 6.50 3.38
N ALA A 55 0.23 5.83 3.05
CA ALA A 55 0.25 4.69 2.15
C ALA A 55 0.38 3.39 2.96
N ILE A 56 -0.36 2.35 2.57
CA ILE A 56 -0.24 0.99 3.08
C ILE A 56 0.22 0.12 1.92
N ILE A 57 1.46 -0.35 1.98
CA ILE A 57 2.07 -1.14 0.91
C ILE A 57 2.35 -2.53 1.46
N THR A 58 1.67 -3.54 0.92
CA THR A 58 1.67 -4.88 1.52
C THR A 58 2.69 -5.83 0.93
N SER A 59 3.44 -5.41 -0.09
CA SER A 59 4.40 -6.27 -0.77
C SER A 59 5.53 -5.48 -1.41
N ARG A 60 6.67 -6.14 -1.58
CA ARG A 60 7.82 -5.63 -2.33
C ARG A 60 7.41 -5.20 -3.75
N ARG A 61 6.59 -6.00 -4.44
CA ARG A 61 6.16 -5.72 -5.82
C ARG A 61 5.34 -4.44 -5.95
N ALA A 62 4.45 -4.18 -4.98
CA ALA A 62 3.68 -2.95 -4.95
C ALA A 62 4.59 -1.72 -4.75
N ALA A 63 5.66 -1.84 -3.97
CA ALA A 63 6.67 -0.80 -3.83
C ALA A 63 7.48 -0.60 -5.12
N GLU A 64 7.84 -1.69 -5.82
CA GLU A 64 8.53 -1.61 -7.12
C GLU A 64 7.64 -0.92 -8.17
N ALA A 65 6.34 -1.23 -8.22
CA ALA A 65 5.39 -0.55 -9.10
C ALA A 65 5.28 0.96 -8.80
N TRP A 66 5.29 1.34 -7.51
CA TRP A 66 5.33 2.75 -7.12
C TRP A 66 6.59 3.44 -7.64
N VAL A 67 7.76 2.83 -7.46
CA VAL A 67 9.02 3.42 -7.89
C VAL A 67 9.02 3.66 -9.40
N LEU A 68 8.62 2.67 -10.19
CA LEU A 68 8.54 2.80 -11.65
C LEU A 68 7.58 3.91 -12.10
N ALA A 69 6.43 4.03 -11.42
CA ALA A 69 5.46 5.09 -11.72
C ALA A 69 5.99 6.47 -11.32
N ALA A 70 6.64 6.58 -10.16
CA ALA A 70 7.23 7.83 -9.67
C ALA A 70 8.39 8.30 -10.55
N GLU A 71 9.25 7.39 -11.01
CA GLU A 71 10.31 7.69 -11.99
C GLU A 71 9.72 8.27 -13.27
N SER A 72 8.64 7.68 -13.76
CA SER A 72 7.93 8.11 -14.98
C SER A 72 7.30 9.50 -14.84
N CYS A 73 6.91 9.92 -13.63
CA CYS A 73 6.35 11.24 -13.38
C CYS A 73 7.37 12.31 -12.96
N SER A 74 8.61 11.93 -12.64
CA SER A 74 9.57 12.76 -11.90
C SER A 74 9.96 14.10 -12.55
N ALA A 75 9.76 14.27 -13.86
CA ALA A 75 10.10 15.50 -14.57
C ALA A 75 9.13 16.68 -14.29
N ASP A 76 7.88 16.41 -13.91
CA ASP A 76 6.79 17.40 -14.01
C ASP A 76 6.01 17.65 -12.70
N LEU A 77 6.44 17.07 -11.57
CA LEU A 77 5.66 17.10 -10.34
C LEU A 77 6.07 18.22 -9.38
N ALA A 78 5.12 19.11 -9.11
CA ALA A 78 5.20 20.09 -8.02
C ALA A 78 4.74 19.53 -6.65
N CYS A 79 4.42 18.23 -6.55
CA CYS A 79 3.86 17.65 -5.33
C CYS A 79 4.90 16.89 -4.49
N ASP A 80 4.85 17.10 -3.18
CA ASP A 80 5.75 16.45 -2.21
C ASP A 80 5.06 15.26 -1.52
N TRP A 81 5.57 14.05 -1.78
CA TRP A 81 5.18 12.77 -1.19
C TRP A 81 5.99 12.40 0.06
N SER A 82 7.06 13.13 0.39
CA SER A 82 7.90 12.88 1.57
C SER A 82 7.15 13.05 2.90
N ALA A 83 6.02 13.76 2.88
CA ALA A 83 5.17 13.90 4.06
C ALA A 83 4.26 12.67 4.30
N ILE A 84 4.15 11.73 3.36
CA ILE A 84 3.23 10.58 3.45
C ILE A 84 3.91 9.40 4.13
N PRO A 85 3.43 8.99 5.32
CA PRO A 85 3.96 7.79 5.97
C PRO A 85 3.59 6.52 5.20
N VAL A 86 4.56 5.59 5.06
CA VAL A 86 4.34 4.26 4.48
C VAL A 86 4.35 3.18 5.55
N TRP A 87 3.20 2.51 5.69
CA TRP A 87 3.00 1.35 6.54
C TRP A 87 3.18 0.08 5.74
N SER A 88 3.94 -0.89 6.26
CA SER A 88 4.18 -2.16 5.57
C SER A 88 4.42 -3.33 6.52
N PRO A 89 4.07 -4.56 6.10
CA PRO A 89 4.45 -5.77 6.81
C PRO A 89 5.91 -6.11 6.49
N GLY A 90 6.78 -5.94 7.49
CA GLY A 90 8.21 -6.24 7.42
C GLY A 90 9.03 -5.24 6.59
N PRO A 91 10.37 -5.45 6.55
CA PRO A 91 11.31 -4.49 5.96
C PRO A 91 11.39 -4.56 4.42
N ALA A 92 10.74 -5.54 3.78
CA ALA A 92 10.88 -5.79 2.35
C ALA A 92 10.38 -4.63 1.46
N VAL A 93 9.40 -3.87 1.93
CA VAL A 93 8.90 -2.67 1.24
C VAL A 93 9.89 -1.53 1.37
N GLN A 94 10.39 -1.27 2.59
CA GLN A 94 11.33 -0.18 2.86
C GLN A 94 12.64 -0.37 2.09
N SER A 95 13.11 -1.61 1.93
CA SER A 95 14.33 -1.89 1.18
C SER A 95 14.24 -1.56 -0.32
N VAL A 96 13.03 -1.51 -0.89
CA VAL A 96 12.81 -1.05 -2.27
C VAL A 96 13.06 0.45 -2.37
N PHE A 97 12.45 1.23 -1.47
CA PHE A 97 12.63 2.69 -1.44
C PHE A 97 14.09 3.07 -1.17
N LEU A 98 14.74 2.42 -0.21
CA LEU A 98 16.15 2.66 0.13
C LEU A 98 17.12 2.38 -1.04
N ARG A 99 16.73 1.52 -1.98
CA ARG A 99 17.55 1.17 -3.16
C ARG A 99 17.17 1.96 -4.40
N SER A 100 16.06 2.70 -4.37
CA SER A 100 15.63 3.52 -5.49
C SER A 100 16.46 4.78 -5.60
N SER A 101 16.60 5.30 -6.82
CA SER A 101 17.22 6.60 -7.10
C SER A 101 16.18 7.73 -7.18
N LEU A 102 15.01 7.54 -6.56
CA LEU A 102 13.97 8.56 -6.56
C LEU A 102 14.41 9.81 -5.81
N PRO A 103 14.04 11.00 -6.29
CA PRO A 103 14.16 12.23 -5.51
C PRO A 103 13.44 12.13 -4.16
N ASP A 104 13.99 12.76 -3.13
CA ASP A 104 13.45 12.72 -1.76
C ASP A 104 11.97 13.11 -1.67
N HIS A 105 11.54 14.09 -2.47
CA HIS A 105 10.15 14.56 -2.50
C HIS A 105 9.17 13.54 -3.12
N LEU A 106 9.65 12.47 -3.76
CA LEU A 106 8.83 11.35 -4.25
C LEU A 106 8.93 10.10 -3.38
N LEU A 107 9.86 10.07 -2.43
CA LEU A 107 10.00 8.98 -1.47
C LEU A 107 8.93 9.06 -0.40
N LEU A 108 8.28 7.93 -0.11
CA LEU A 108 7.36 7.83 1.02
C LEU A 108 8.16 7.73 2.32
N ARG A 109 7.70 8.40 3.38
CA ARG A 109 8.38 8.40 4.68
C ARG A 109 8.16 7.09 5.43
N PRO A 110 9.21 6.37 5.87
CA PRO A 110 9.04 5.15 6.65
C PRO A 110 8.16 5.35 7.89
N ALA A 111 7.17 4.48 8.08
CA ALA A 111 6.41 4.34 9.33
C ALA A 111 6.83 3.04 10.06
N PRO A 112 6.43 2.86 11.32
CA PRO A 112 6.64 1.59 12.03
C PRO A 112 6.12 0.39 11.23
N THR A 113 6.92 -0.67 11.16
CA THR A 113 6.54 -1.94 10.51
C THR A 113 6.01 -2.94 11.52
N ALA A 114 5.28 -3.93 11.05
CA ALA A 114 4.90 -5.10 11.84
C ALA A 114 5.22 -6.40 11.08
N ILE A 115 5.25 -7.54 11.78
CA ILE A 115 5.51 -8.85 11.16
C ILE A 115 4.38 -9.31 10.22
N SER A 116 3.19 -8.73 10.35
CA SER A 116 2.00 -9.09 9.58
C SER A 116 1.04 -7.90 9.43
N ALA A 117 0.10 -7.99 8.48
CA ALA A 117 -0.93 -6.97 8.31
C ALA A 117 -1.85 -6.84 9.53
N ALA A 118 -2.16 -7.95 10.22
CA ALA A 118 -2.97 -7.95 11.44
C ALA A 118 -2.27 -7.20 12.57
N ALA A 119 -0.95 -7.37 12.71
CA ALA A 119 -0.15 -6.64 13.70
C ALA A 119 0.09 -5.17 13.30
N LEU A 120 -0.06 -4.81 12.02
CA LEU A 120 0.06 -3.44 11.54
C LEU A 120 -1.18 -2.59 11.87
N ALA A 121 -2.37 -3.19 11.87
CA ALA A 121 -3.63 -2.51 12.13
C ALA A 121 -3.67 -1.69 13.44
N PRO A 122 -3.28 -2.24 14.62
CA PRO A 122 -3.28 -1.45 15.85
C PRO A 122 -2.30 -0.26 15.80
N LEU A 123 -1.18 -0.39 15.09
CA LEU A 123 -0.21 0.71 14.93
C LEU A 123 -0.80 1.84 14.08
N ILE A 124 -1.50 1.49 13.00
CA ILE A 124 -2.19 2.47 12.15
C ILE A 124 -3.31 3.19 12.93
N LEU A 125 -4.10 2.45 13.70
CA LEU A 125 -5.21 3.02 14.48
C LEU A 125 -4.76 3.93 15.62
N ALA A 126 -3.56 3.69 16.17
CA ALA A 126 -2.96 4.52 17.22
C ALA A 126 -2.25 5.77 16.67
N ALA A 127 -1.98 5.84 15.36
CA ALA A 127 -1.27 6.96 14.77
C ALA A 127 -2.17 8.21 14.68
N PRO A 128 -1.73 9.39 15.12
CA PRO A 128 -2.55 10.60 15.04
C PRO A 128 -2.79 11.04 13.59
N PRO A 129 -3.89 11.77 13.30
CA PRO A 129 -4.13 12.33 11.98
C PRO A 129 -3.00 13.27 11.54
N ARG A 130 -2.64 13.22 10.26
CA ARG A 130 -1.62 14.06 9.65
C ARG A 130 -2.07 15.53 9.61
N PRO A 131 -1.18 16.48 9.96
CA PRO A 131 -1.49 17.90 9.87
C PRO A 131 -1.96 18.30 8.47
N ARG A 132 -2.96 19.18 8.40
CA ARG A 132 -3.43 19.75 7.14
C ARG A 132 -2.60 20.96 6.76
N SER A 133 -1.90 20.84 5.64
CA SER A 133 -1.24 21.97 4.98
C SER A 133 -2.33 22.86 4.37
N GLY A 134 -2.86 23.82 5.14
CA GLY A 134 -3.81 24.83 4.65
C GLY A 134 -4.93 25.19 5.64
N GLY A 135 -4.88 26.43 6.15
CA GLY A 135 -6.02 27.20 6.67
C GLY A 135 -6.56 26.83 8.06
N ALA A 136 -6.77 27.85 8.89
CA ALA A 136 -7.13 27.82 10.31
C ALA A 136 -8.47 27.16 10.69
N GLU A 137 -9.23 26.59 9.74
CA GLU A 137 -10.55 25.98 10.00
C GLU A 137 -10.68 24.53 9.49
N SER A 138 -9.55 23.84 9.37
CA SER A 138 -9.57 22.44 8.95
C SER A 138 -10.11 21.55 10.06
N ARG A 139 -11.35 21.06 9.88
CA ARG A 139 -11.97 20.07 10.78
C ARG A 139 -11.00 18.91 11.06
N PRO A 140 -10.83 18.49 12.33
CA PRO A 140 -9.99 17.36 12.67
C PRO A 140 -10.53 16.09 12.03
N GLY A 141 -9.67 15.30 11.38
CA GLY A 141 -10.06 14.02 10.81
C GLY A 141 -9.03 13.44 9.86
N TYR A 142 -9.04 12.11 9.79
CA TYR A 142 -8.21 11.33 8.86
C TYR A 142 -8.63 11.57 7.41
N ARG A 143 -7.64 11.57 6.51
CA ARG A 143 -7.87 11.45 5.07
C ARG A 143 -7.97 9.96 4.68
N PRO A 144 -8.34 9.64 3.42
CA PRO A 144 -8.24 8.28 2.91
C PRO A 144 -6.80 7.73 2.96
N TYR A 145 -6.66 6.43 3.17
CA TYR A 145 -5.39 5.72 3.06
C TYR A 145 -5.23 5.19 1.63
N LEU A 146 -4.05 5.35 1.05
CA LEU A 146 -3.70 4.73 -0.23
C LEU A 146 -3.26 3.29 0.03
N ILE A 147 -3.95 2.29 -0.51
CA ILE A 147 -3.60 0.88 -0.33
C ILE A 147 -3.02 0.35 -1.63
N LEU A 148 -1.74 -0.04 -1.61
CA LEU A 148 -1.07 -0.67 -2.74
C LEU A 148 -0.88 -2.17 -2.45
N THR A 149 -1.63 -2.97 -3.18
CA THR A 149 -1.62 -4.43 -3.12
C THR A 149 -1.53 -4.98 -4.54
N GLY A 150 -1.05 -6.21 -4.70
CA GLY A 150 -1.27 -6.94 -5.94
C GLY A 150 -2.75 -7.29 -6.11
N ASP A 151 -3.14 -7.68 -7.32
CA ASP A 151 -4.45 -8.23 -7.60
C ASP A 151 -4.60 -9.55 -6.84
N LYS A 152 -5.20 -9.42 -5.66
CA LYS A 152 -5.70 -10.53 -4.88
C LYS A 152 -7.20 -10.40 -5.06
N THR A 153 -7.76 -10.96 -6.14
CA THR A 153 -9.19 -11.18 -6.22
C THR A 153 -9.61 -12.11 -5.07
N LEU A 154 -9.68 -11.56 -3.85
CA LEU A 154 -10.73 -11.89 -2.91
C LEU A 154 -12.04 -11.64 -3.67
N PRO A 155 -13.07 -12.48 -3.51
CA PRO A 155 -14.37 -12.22 -4.11
C PRO A 155 -14.73 -10.75 -3.89
N PRO A 156 -15.24 -10.04 -4.92
CA PRO A 156 -15.49 -8.61 -4.85
C PRO A 156 -16.18 -8.35 -3.51
N PRO A 157 -15.72 -7.37 -2.70
CA PRO A 157 -16.34 -7.12 -1.42
C PRO A 157 -17.82 -6.96 -1.73
N HIS A 158 -18.64 -7.93 -1.28
CA HIS A 158 -20.08 -7.80 -1.32
C HIS A 158 -20.31 -6.39 -0.83
N ARG A 159 -20.84 -5.51 -1.69
CA ARG A 159 -21.08 -4.12 -1.34
C ARG A 159 -21.73 -4.20 0.03
N TYR A 160 -21.00 -3.87 1.08
CA TYR A 160 -21.60 -3.60 2.37
C TYR A 160 -22.40 -2.37 2.04
N ALA A 161 -23.67 -2.59 1.66
CA ALA A 161 -24.63 -1.54 1.52
C ALA A 161 -24.57 -0.87 2.87
N ALA A 162 -23.95 0.31 2.91
CA ALA A 162 -23.89 1.11 4.11
C ALA A 162 -25.33 1.08 4.66
N PRO A 163 -25.54 0.67 5.93
CA PRO A 163 -26.88 0.55 6.47
C PRO A 163 -27.58 1.84 6.15
N ARG A 164 -28.61 1.77 5.28
CA ARG A 164 -29.35 2.94 4.84
C ARG A 164 -29.79 3.61 6.12
N ARG A 165 -29.19 4.75 6.47
CA ARG A 165 -29.60 5.50 7.64
C ARG A 165 -31.10 5.73 7.45
N PRO A 166 -31.97 5.26 8.35
CA PRO A 166 -33.39 5.49 8.19
C PRO A 166 -33.57 6.99 8.09
N HIS A 167 -34.14 7.45 6.96
CA HIS A 167 -34.53 8.83 6.80
C HIS A 167 -35.42 9.18 7.99
N ARG A 168 -34.87 9.98 8.90
CA ARG A 168 -35.59 10.56 10.02
C ARG A 168 -36.63 11.49 9.38
N ARG A 169 -37.83 10.96 9.09
CA ARG A 169 -38.97 11.76 8.65
C ARG A 169 -39.20 12.80 9.75
N ALA A 170 -38.88 14.05 9.43
CA ALA A 170 -39.31 15.18 10.23
C ALA A 170 -40.84 15.09 10.31
N ARG A 171 -41.37 14.88 11.52
CA ARG A 171 -42.79 15.11 11.79
C ARG A 171 -43.00 16.61 11.64
N ALA A 172 -43.67 17.01 10.56
CA ALA A 172 -44.30 18.31 10.48
C ALA A 172 -45.33 18.37 11.61
N GLY A 173 -45.11 19.27 12.56
CA GLY A 173 -46.10 19.61 13.57
C GLY A 173 -47.28 20.26 12.88
N VAL A 174 -48.44 19.60 12.96
CA VAL A 174 -49.74 20.21 12.70
C VAL A 174 -49.96 21.23 13.81
N ARG A 175 -50.11 22.50 13.42
CA ARG A 175 -50.71 23.54 14.26
C ARG A 175 -52.21 23.38 14.15
N ASP A 176 -52.89 23.14 15.25
CA ASP A 176 -54.30 23.45 15.38
C ASP A 176 -54.48 24.55 16.43
N VAL A 177 -55.30 25.50 15.98
CA VAL A 177 -55.97 26.67 16.57
C VAL A 177 -56.12 26.68 18.10
#